data_AF-A0A399IR15-F1
#
_entry.id   AF-A0A399IR15-F1
#
_cell.length_a   1.000
_cell.length_b   1.000
_cell.length_c   1.000
_cell.angle_alpha   90.00
_cell.angle_beta   90.00
_cell.angle_gamma   90.00
#
_symmetry.space_group_name_H-M   'P 1'
#
loop_
_entity.id
_entity.type
_entity.pdbx_description
1 polymer ?
#
loop_
_entity_poly.entity_id
_entity_poly.type
_entity_poly.pdbx_seq_one_letter_code
_entity_poly.pdbx_strand_id
1 'polypeptide(L)'
;MIKLIIFDIDGVITDGSIIVDEEGREQKKINLKDIDAIFELKSRNYIISAITGENSKIVTYFEKRFPWDYFYCGKKNKIEVIKEIEKQSKIKAEEICYIGDGKYDIHPLKYAGLGVCPKDAISKAKKSANVILQNRAGEGCLWELIPIIEDYNNEKSSQNYFYKRLAEHVDIFKIMASDKKLIDDVMKIGDNLISLLSNKNQVFLCGNGGSAADAQHIATEFISKFYKERQALNAEALTVNTSTLTAVGNDYSYNRIFVRQLEAKAKKGDMLIGISTSGRSKNVLEALRYGKKEELITVMLMGDYYNEEVEYISDYVIKIPSKITPRIQEAHIFVGHLIAEYVECGILKR
;
A
#
# COMPACT_ATOMS: atom_id res chain seq x y z
N MET A 1 4.10 -19.69 0.82
CA MET A 1 3.44 -20.55 -0.19
C MET A 1 2.13 -21.01 0.40
N ILE A 2 1.03 -20.78 -0.29
CA ILE A 2 -0.30 -21.27 0.07
C ILE A 2 -0.32 -22.80 0.02
N LYS A 3 -0.88 -23.40 1.08
CA LYS A 3 -1.04 -24.86 1.24
C LYS A 3 -2.49 -25.26 1.53
N LEU A 4 -3.24 -24.37 2.17
CA LEU A 4 -4.64 -24.57 2.54
C LEU A 4 -5.52 -23.56 1.82
N ILE A 5 -6.61 -24.04 1.23
CA ILE A 5 -7.62 -23.21 0.60
C ILE A 5 -8.95 -23.40 1.33
N ILE A 6 -9.51 -22.31 1.82
CA ILE A 6 -10.74 -22.29 2.61
C ILE A 6 -11.81 -21.57 1.82
N PHE A 7 -12.92 -22.24 1.60
CA PHE A 7 -14.05 -21.76 0.81
C PHE A 7 -15.22 -21.36 1.71
N ASP A 8 -15.80 -20.18 1.48
CA ASP A 8 -17.23 -20.03 1.70
C ASP A 8 -18.02 -20.88 0.70
N ILE A 9 -19.24 -21.25 1.05
CA ILE A 9 -20.13 -21.98 0.15
C ILE A 9 -21.03 -20.98 -0.58
N ASP A 10 -21.77 -20.20 0.18
CA ASP A 10 -22.76 -19.28 -0.36
C ASP A 10 -22.09 -18.03 -0.89
N GLY A 11 -22.42 -17.64 -2.12
CA GLY A 11 -21.77 -16.50 -2.76
C GLY A 11 -20.32 -16.76 -3.17
N VAL A 12 -19.89 -18.03 -3.20
CA VAL A 12 -18.61 -18.46 -3.77
C VAL A 12 -18.79 -19.69 -4.64
N ILE A 13 -19.14 -20.84 -4.04
CA ILE A 13 -19.44 -22.08 -4.79
C ILE A 13 -20.81 -21.95 -5.46
N THR A 14 -21.77 -21.33 -4.75
CA THR A 14 -23.07 -20.93 -5.31
C THR A 14 -23.04 -19.47 -5.74
N ASP A 15 -23.98 -19.07 -6.59
CA ASP A 15 -24.12 -17.69 -7.07
C ASP A 15 -24.77 -16.73 -6.04
N GLY A 16 -24.95 -17.18 -4.79
CA GLY A 16 -25.59 -16.41 -3.73
C GLY A 16 -27.10 -16.25 -3.89
N SER A 17 -27.71 -16.88 -4.90
CA SER A 17 -29.16 -16.90 -5.09
C SER A 17 -29.78 -18.21 -4.61
N ILE A 18 -31.06 -18.13 -4.22
CA ILE A 18 -31.88 -19.30 -3.88
C ILE A 18 -33.17 -19.21 -4.71
N ILE A 19 -33.51 -20.31 -5.38
CA ILE A 19 -34.81 -20.48 -6.03
C ILE A 19 -35.73 -21.15 -5.01
N VAL A 20 -36.88 -20.55 -4.73
CA VAL A 20 -37.87 -21.07 -3.78
C VAL A 20 -39.13 -21.42 -4.57
N ASP A 21 -39.62 -22.65 -4.44
CA ASP A 21 -40.88 -23.07 -5.06
C ASP A 21 -42.11 -22.73 -4.20
N GLU A 22 -43.31 -23.02 -4.71
CA GLU A 22 -44.58 -22.74 -4.02
C GLU A 22 -44.74 -23.52 -2.70
N GLU A 23 -44.00 -24.62 -2.51
CA GLU A 23 -43.97 -25.41 -1.27
C GLU A 23 -42.89 -24.91 -0.28
N GLY A 24 -42.14 -23.87 -0.64
CA GLY A 24 -41.04 -23.34 0.17
C GLY A 24 -39.76 -24.17 0.09
N ARG A 25 -39.60 -25.05 -0.90
CA ARG A 25 -38.36 -25.82 -1.10
C ARG A 25 -37.33 -24.96 -1.80
N GLU A 26 -36.14 -24.93 -1.21
CA GLU A 26 -35.00 -24.14 -1.69
C GLU A 26 -34.11 -24.95 -2.65
N GLN A 27 -33.69 -24.31 -3.74
CA GLN A 27 -32.70 -24.84 -4.68
C GLN A 27 -31.56 -23.82 -4.85
N LYS A 28 -30.33 -24.32 -4.92
CA LYS A 28 -29.14 -23.51 -5.20
C LYS A 28 -28.47 -23.98 -6.48
N LYS A 29 -27.90 -23.04 -7.21
CA LYS A 29 -27.18 -23.29 -8.46
C LYS A 29 -25.68 -23.39 -8.18
N ILE A 30 -25.02 -24.33 -8.84
CA ILE A 30 -23.56 -24.50 -8.82
C ILE A 30 -23.03 -24.64 -10.26
N ASN A 31 -21.80 -24.18 -10.47
CA ASN A 31 -21.13 -24.30 -11.76
C ASN A 31 -20.32 -25.59 -11.88
N LEU A 32 -20.34 -26.24 -13.04
CA LEU A 32 -19.48 -27.40 -13.28
C LEU A 32 -17.99 -27.05 -13.23
N LYS A 33 -17.58 -25.88 -13.74
CA LYS A 33 -16.17 -25.44 -13.68
C LYS A 33 -15.70 -25.23 -12.25
N ASP A 34 -16.55 -24.70 -11.38
CA ASP A 34 -16.22 -24.51 -9.96
C ASP A 34 -16.16 -25.84 -9.22
N ILE A 35 -16.99 -26.81 -9.62
CA ILE A 35 -16.89 -28.18 -9.12
C ILE A 35 -15.54 -28.78 -9.50
N ASP A 36 -15.20 -28.77 -10.79
CA ASP A 36 -13.95 -29.32 -11.30
C ASP A 36 -12.75 -28.63 -10.66
N ALA A 37 -12.84 -27.32 -10.39
CA ALA A 37 -11.78 -26.57 -9.74
C ALA A 37 -11.44 -27.10 -8.33
N ILE A 38 -12.44 -27.44 -7.52
CA ILE A 38 -12.21 -27.97 -6.17
C ILE A 38 -11.51 -29.34 -6.23
N PHE A 39 -11.93 -30.20 -7.16
CA PHE A 39 -11.27 -31.49 -7.37
C PHE A 39 -9.85 -31.34 -7.91
N GLU A 40 -9.62 -30.38 -8.79
CA GLU A 40 -8.29 -30.09 -9.34
C GLU A 40 -7.34 -29.52 -8.26
N LEU A 41 -7.83 -28.67 -7.37
CA LEU A 41 -7.04 -28.22 -6.22
C LEU A 41 -6.67 -29.40 -5.32
N LYS A 42 -7.58 -30.34 -5.10
CA LYS A 42 -7.29 -31.56 -4.34
C LYS A 42 -6.26 -32.45 -5.04
N SER A 43 -6.37 -32.64 -6.37
CA SER A 43 -5.43 -33.44 -7.16
C SER A 43 -4.01 -32.87 -7.13
N ARG A 44 -3.88 -31.54 -6.99
CA ARG A 44 -2.62 -30.81 -6.82
C ARG A 44 -2.09 -30.81 -5.38
N ASN A 45 -2.67 -31.60 -4.49
CA ASN A 45 -2.28 -31.77 -3.08
C ASN A 45 -2.47 -30.51 -2.21
N TYR A 46 -3.36 -29.58 -2.59
CA TYR A 46 -3.82 -28.58 -1.64
C TYR A 46 -4.71 -29.24 -0.58
N ILE A 47 -4.57 -28.75 0.65
CA ILE A 47 -5.56 -29.05 1.69
C ILE A 47 -6.75 -28.14 1.42
N ILE A 48 -7.96 -28.70 1.38
CA ILE A 48 -9.17 -27.93 1.09
C ILE A 48 -10.16 -28.01 2.23
N SER A 49 -10.75 -26.86 2.56
CA SER A 49 -11.76 -26.75 3.61
C SER A 49 -12.93 -25.88 3.19
N ALA A 50 -14.14 -26.21 3.63
CA ALA A 50 -15.29 -25.30 3.51
C ALA A 50 -15.84 -24.88 4.88
N ILE A 51 -16.22 -23.61 5.00
CA ILE A 51 -16.85 -23.02 6.19
C ILE A 51 -18.12 -22.30 5.78
N THR A 52 -19.28 -22.79 6.22
CA THR A 52 -20.56 -22.12 6.02
C THR A 52 -21.23 -21.74 7.34
N GLY A 53 -21.90 -20.59 7.32
CA GLY A 53 -22.79 -20.16 8.40
C GLY A 53 -24.19 -20.79 8.29
N GLU A 54 -24.53 -21.39 7.16
CA GLU A 54 -25.79 -22.09 6.92
C GLU A 54 -25.77 -23.47 7.59
N ASN A 55 -26.94 -23.92 8.06
CA ASN A 55 -27.15 -25.26 8.60
C ASN A 55 -28.50 -25.80 8.10
N SER A 56 -28.59 -26.00 6.79
CA SER A 56 -29.77 -26.53 6.11
C SER A 56 -29.47 -27.91 5.51
N LYS A 57 -30.52 -28.60 5.03
CA LYS A 57 -30.37 -29.91 4.37
C LYS A 57 -29.51 -29.84 3.11
N ILE A 58 -29.48 -28.69 2.41
CA ILE A 58 -28.69 -28.54 1.19
C ILE A 58 -27.18 -28.53 1.49
N VAL A 59 -26.77 -28.09 2.68
CA VAL A 59 -25.36 -28.06 3.09
C VAL A 59 -24.77 -29.48 3.14
N THR A 60 -25.56 -30.48 3.53
CA THR A 60 -25.14 -31.89 3.53
C THR A 60 -24.77 -32.40 2.13
N TYR A 61 -25.35 -31.83 1.07
CA TYR A 61 -24.93 -32.14 -0.30
C TYR A 61 -23.50 -31.64 -0.57
N PHE A 62 -23.17 -30.41 -0.18
CA PHE A 62 -21.82 -29.86 -0.34
C PHE A 62 -20.80 -30.64 0.50
N GLU A 63 -21.14 -30.98 1.74
CA GLU A 63 -20.29 -31.79 2.61
C GLU A 63 -19.91 -33.13 1.97
N LYS A 64 -20.87 -33.81 1.34
CA LYS A 64 -20.67 -35.15 0.75
C LYS A 64 -20.11 -35.15 -0.67
N ARG A 65 -20.34 -34.07 -1.43
CA ARG A 65 -20.00 -34.03 -2.86
C ARG A 65 -18.50 -33.83 -3.12
N PHE A 66 -17.83 -33.04 -2.29
CA PHE A 66 -16.46 -32.60 -2.56
C PHE A 66 -15.47 -33.28 -1.61
N PRO A 67 -14.18 -33.39 -1.99
CA PRO A 67 -13.18 -34.15 -1.24
C PRO A 67 -12.54 -33.30 -0.12
N TRP A 68 -13.36 -32.72 0.76
CA TRP A 68 -12.91 -31.86 1.84
C TRP A 68 -11.97 -32.57 2.82
N ASP A 69 -10.90 -31.91 3.22
CA ASP A 69 -10.11 -32.33 4.39
C ASP A 69 -10.79 -31.88 5.68
N TYR A 70 -11.43 -30.71 5.65
CA TYR A 70 -12.20 -30.18 6.78
C TYR A 70 -13.47 -29.49 6.31
N PHE A 71 -14.59 -29.77 6.96
CA PHE A 71 -15.88 -29.14 6.65
C PHE A 71 -16.56 -28.65 7.92
N TYR A 72 -16.94 -27.38 7.95
CA TYR A 72 -17.57 -26.74 9.11
C TYR A 72 -18.91 -26.11 8.74
N CYS A 73 -19.98 -26.60 9.37
CA CYS A 73 -21.36 -26.19 9.13
C CYS A 73 -21.92 -25.37 10.31
N GLY A 74 -22.80 -24.41 10.02
CA GLY A 74 -23.46 -23.58 11.03
C GLY A 74 -22.54 -22.63 11.81
N LYS A 75 -21.33 -22.34 11.31
CA LYS A 75 -20.33 -21.52 12.00
C LYS A 75 -20.29 -20.10 11.42
N LYS A 76 -20.94 -19.15 12.10
CA LYS A 76 -20.94 -17.73 11.70
C LYS A 76 -19.61 -17.02 11.99
N ASN A 77 -18.89 -17.43 13.04
CA ASN A 77 -17.57 -16.89 13.34
C ASN A 77 -16.49 -17.69 12.61
N LYS A 78 -16.22 -17.31 11.36
CA LYS A 78 -15.29 -18.04 10.49
C LYS A 78 -13.83 -17.91 10.94
N ILE A 79 -13.45 -16.83 11.64
CA ILE A 79 -12.08 -16.65 12.14
C ILE A 79 -11.71 -17.69 13.21
N GLU A 80 -12.63 -18.00 14.12
CA GLU A 80 -12.39 -19.03 15.14
C GLU A 80 -12.17 -20.39 14.50
N VAL A 81 -12.94 -20.72 13.47
CA VAL A 81 -12.80 -21.95 12.70
C VAL A 81 -11.47 -21.99 11.95
N ILE A 82 -11.04 -20.88 11.33
CA ILE A 82 -9.72 -20.81 10.67
C ILE A 82 -8.61 -21.11 11.69
N LYS A 83 -8.66 -20.49 12.88
CA LYS A 83 -7.67 -20.74 13.95
C LYS A 83 -7.69 -22.17 14.47
N GLU A 84 -8.85 -22.82 14.44
CA GLU A 84 -8.99 -24.23 14.77
C GLU A 84 -8.28 -25.10 13.70
N ILE A 85 -8.52 -24.82 12.41
CA ILE A 85 -7.86 -25.52 11.30
C ILE A 85 -6.34 -25.30 11.34
N GLU A 86 -5.86 -24.08 11.63
CA GLU A 86 -4.42 -23.79 11.80
C GLU A 86 -3.78 -24.72 12.83
N LYS A 87 -4.43 -24.91 14.00
CA LYS A 87 -3.94 -25.79 15.06
C LYS A 87 -3.92 -27.26 14.63
N GLN A 88 -4.97 -27.73 13.95
CA GLN A 88 -5.10 -29.12 13.51
C GLN A 88 -4.11 -29.45 12.39
N SER A 89 -3.98 -28.57 11.40
CA SER A 89 -3.16 -28.76 10.21
C SER A 89 -1.70 -28.34 10.36
N LYS A 90 -1.37 -27.57 11.42
CA LYS A 90 -0.07 -26.90 11.62
C LYS A 90 0.31 -25.93 10.50
N ILE A 91 -0.69 -25.38 9.82
CA ILE A 91 -0.54 -24.38 8.76
C ILE A 91 -0.67 -22.99 9.38
N LYS A 92 0.17 -22.05 8.96
CA LYS A 92 0.11 -20.65 9.42
C LYS A 92 -0.83 -19.84 8.54
N ALA A 93 -1.39 -18.75 9.07
CA ALA A 93 -2.25 -17.81 8.35
C ALA A 93 -1.69 -17.38 6.99
N GLU A 94 -0.37 -17.12 6.89
CA GLU A 94 0.34 -16.73 5.67
C GLU A 94 0.32 -17.81 4.55
N GLU A 95 0.03 -19.05 4.91
CA GLU A 95 -0.06 -20.21 4.01
C GLU A 95 -1.52 -20.56 3.67
N ILE A 96 -2.47 -19.72 4.07
CA ILE A 96 -3.91 -19.89 3.83
C ILE A 96 -4.38 -18.96 2.72
N CYS A 97 -5.09 -19.53 1.74
CA CYS A 97 -5.96 -18.78 0.85
C CYS A 97 -7.40 -18.89 1.35
N TYR A 98 -8.06 -17.76 1.58
CA TYR A 98 -9.46 -17.72 1.97
C TYR A 98 -10.29 -17.07 0.87
N ILE A 99 -11.36 -17.72 0.43
CA ILE A 99 -12.30 -17.14 -0.54
C ILE A 99 -13.70 -16.97 0.06
N GLY A 100 -14.22 -15.74 -0.02
CA GLY A 100 -15.53 -15.36 0.51
C GLY A 100 -16.02 -14.05 -0.09
N ASP A 101 -17.33 -13.79 -0.01
CA ASP A 101 -17.99 -12.67 -0.69
C ASP A 101 -18.78 -11.74 0.25
N GLY A 102 -19.11 -12.23 1.44
CA GLY A 102 -20.09 -11.64 2.34
C GLY A 102 -19.52 -10.86 3.53
N LYS A 103 -20.43 -10.51 4.45
CA LYS A 103 -20.10 -9.70 5.64
C LYS A 103 -19.33 -10.47 6.70
N TYR A 104 -19.51 -11.79 6.78
CA TYR A 104 -18.84 -12.65 7.74
C TYR A 104 -17.40 -13.01 7.30
N ASP A 105 -17.07 -12.68 6.04
CA ASP A 105 -15.82 -13.00 5.37
C ASP A 105 -14.79 -11.86 5.46
N ILE A 106 -15.22 -10.66 5.88
CA ILE A 106 -14.37 -9.47 6.00
C ILE A 106 -13.12 -9.74 6.85
N HIS A 107 -13.28 -10.37 8.02
CA HIS A 107 -12.15 -10.68 8.89
C HIS A 107 -11.31 -11.85 8.35
N PRO A 108 -11.91 -12.99 7.93
CA PRO A 108 -11.19 -14.07 7.26
C PRO A 108 -10.31 -13.62 6.08
N LEU A 109 -10.87 -12.78 5.18
CA LEU A 109 -10.16 -12.24 4.02
C LEU A 109 -8.92 -11.45 4.40
N LYS A 110 -8.97 -10.69 5.49
CA LYS A 110 -7.81 -9.92 5.99
C LYS A 110 -6.79 -10.78 6.73
N TYR A 111 -7.24 -11.88 7.33
CA TYR A 111 -6.43 -12.72 8.19
C TYR A 111 -5.58 -13.70 7.38
N ALA A 112 -6.15 -14.27 6.31
CA ALA A 112 -5.45 -15.19 5.42
C ALA A 112 -4.29 -14.50 4.68
N GLY A 113 -3.23 -15.24 4.39
CA GLY A 113 -2.11 -14.77 3.58
C GLY A 113 -2.51 -14.35 2.17
N LEU A 114 -3.55 -14.99 1.62
CA LEU A 114 -4.21 -14.60 0.38
C LEU A 114 -5.74 -14.62 0.54
N GLY A 115 -6.32 -13.48 0.85
CA GLY A 115 -7.77 -13.26 0.79
C GLY A 115 -8.22 -12.98 -0.65
N VAL A 116 -9.20 -13.73 -1.13
CA VAL A 116 -9.74 -13.60 -2.50
C VAL A 116 -11.26 -13.45 -2.44
N CYS A 117 -11.86 -12.64 -3.30
CA CYS A 117 -13.31 -12.58 -3.41
C CYS A 117 -13.79 -12.62 -4.86
N PRO A 118 -14.98 -13.18 -5.14
CA PRO A 118 -15.63 -13.09 -6.45
C PRO A 118 -15.93 -11.65 -6.90
N LYS A 119 -16.15 -11.45 -8.19
CA LYS A 119 -16.43 -10.13 -8.79
C LYS A 119 -17.64 -9.43 -8.22
N ASP A 120 -18.65 -10.16 -7.78
CA ASP A 120 -19.92 -9.68 -7.26
C ASP A 120 -19.99 -9.64 -5.73
N ALA A 121 -18.89 -9.94 -5.05
CA ALA A 121 -18.76 -9.77 -3.61
C ALA A 121 -19.14 -8.37 -3.13
N ILE A 122 -19.61 -8.28 -1.87
CA ILE A 122 -20.02 -7.00 -1.29
C ILE A 122 -18.83 -6.04 -1.21
N SER A 123 -19.11 -4.72 -1.26
CA SER A 123 -18.05 -3.70 -1.25
C SER A 123 -17.06 -3.85 -0.09
N LYS A 124 -17.52 -4.25 1.10
CA LYS A 124 -16.66 -4.46 2.26
C LYS A 124 -15.74 -5.69 2.12
N ALA A 125 -16.19 -6.76 1.48
CA ALA A 125 -15.37 -7.94 1.20
C ALA A 125 -14.30 -7.62 0.15
N LYS A 126 -14.67 -6.94 -0.94
CA LYS A 126 -13.73 -6.45 -1.96
C LYS A 126 -12.61 -5.58 -1.40
N LYS A 127 -12.94 -4.67 -0.48
CA LYS A 127 -11.94 -3.83 0.21
C LYS A 127 -11.03 -4.60 1.15
N SER A 128 -11.41 -5.81 1.53
CA SER A 128 -10.70 -6.65 2.50
C SER A 128 -9.88 -7.75 1.83
N ALA A 129 -10.23 -8.14 0.60
CA ALA A 129 -9.50 -9.11 -0.19
C ALA A 129 -8.21 -8.53 -0.77
N ASN A 130 -7.21 -9.37 -0.94
CA ASN A 130 -5.99 -9.07 -1.70
C ASN A 130 -6.24 -9.14 -3.21
N VAL A 131 -7.09 -10.06 -3.65
CA VAL A 131 -7.43 -10.26 -5.06
C VAL A 131 -8.94 -10.27 -5.25
N ILE A 132 -9.42 -9.53 -6.25
CA ILE A 132 -10.81 -9.57 -6.71
C ILE A 132 -10.80 -10.31 -8.05
N LEU A 133 -11.53 -11.42 -8.11
CA LEU A 133 -11.66 -12.23 -9.31
C LEU A 133 -12.49 -11.51 -10.38
N GLN A 134 -12.30 -11.89 -11.64
CA GLN A 134 -13.03 -11.37 -12.79
C GLN A 134 -14.37 -12.09 -13.00
N ASN A 135 -14.47 -13.35 -12.58
CA ASN A 135 -15.71 -14.12 -12.62
C ASN A 135 -16.54 -13.91 -11.35
N ARG A 136 -17.86 -14.04 -11.51
CA ARG A 136 -18.84 -14.00 -10.42
C ARG A 136 -18.88 -15.33 -9.66
N ALA A 137 -19.41 -15.28 -8.45
CA ALA A 137 -19.73 -16.46 -7.66
C ALA A 137 -20.60 -17.45 -8.46
N GLY A 138 -20.30 -18.76 -8.38
CA GLY A 138 -21.04 -19.77 -9.14
C GLY A 138 -20.97 -19.63 -10.68
N GLU A 139 -20.05 -18.82 -11.20
CA GLU A 139 -19.82 -18.60 -12.64
C GLU A 139 -18.38 -18.93 -13.07
N GLY A 140 -17.69 -19.85 -12.38
CA GLY A 140 -16.32 -20.26 -12.73
C GLY A 140 -15.23 -19.45 -12.03
N CYS A 141 -15.54 -18.78 -10.91
CA CYS A 141 -14.56 -18.02 -10.14
C CYS A 141 -13.51 -18.92 -9.45
N LEU A 142 -13.87 -20.14 -9.05
CA LEU A 142 -12.91 -21.08 -8.46
C LEU A 142 -11.95 -21.63 -9.50
N TRP A 143 -12.40 -21.79 -10.75
CA TRP A 143 -11.50 -22.17 -11.84
C TRP A 143 -10.46 -21.07 -12.14
N GLU A 144 -10.88 -19.81 -12.09
CA GLU A 144 -9.99 -18.65 -12.20
C GLU A 144 -8.97 -18.58 -11.04
N LEU A 145 -9.36 -19.01 -9.84
CA LEU A 145 -8.51 -18.97 -8.65
C LEU A 145 -7.25 -19.85 -8.77
N ILE A 146 -7.34 -20.99 -9.46
CA ILE A 146 -6.23 -21.96 -9.56
C ILE A 146 -4.94 -21.33 -10.09
N PRO A 147 -4.89 -20.76 -11.32
CA PRO A 147 -3.66 -20.18 -11.83
C PRO A 147 -3.14 -19.02 -10.97
N ILE A 148 -4.02 -18.28 -10.29
CA ILE A 148 -3.62 -17.20 -9.37
C ILE A 148 -2.85 -17.75 -8.17
N ILE A 149 -3.35 -18.82 -7.55
CA ILE A 149 -2.66 -19.45 -6.41
C ILE A 149 -1.33 -20.06 -6.87
N GLU A 150 -1.28 -20.66 -8.06
CA GLU A 150 -0.05 -21.22 -8.59
C GLU A 150 1.01 -20.17 -8.87
N ASP A 151 0.61 -19.06 -9.51
CA ASP A 151 1.48 -17.91 -9.71
C ASP A 151 1.92 -17.31 -8.38
N TYR A 152 1.03 -17.23 -7.39
CA TYR A 152 1.38 -16.77 -6.04
C TYR A 152 2.34 -17.74 -5.31
N ASN A 153 2.32 -19.02 -5.64
CA ASN A 153 3.19 -20.03 -5.04
C ASN A 153 4.52 -20.20 -5.77
N ASN A 154 4.56 -19.91 -7.05
CA ASN A 154 5.72 -20.10 -7.89
C ASN A 154 6.68 -18.90 -7.78
N GLU A 155 7.74 -19.04 -6.99
CA GLU A 155 8.74 -17.97 -6.81
C GLU A 155 9.43 -17.51 -8.11
N LYS A 156 9.40 -18.33 -9.16
CA LYS A 156 9.98 -18.00 -10.48
C LYS A 156 9.00 -17.33 -11.42
N SER A 157 7.70 -17.27 -11.08
CA SER A 157 6.67 -16.62 -11.88
C SER A 157 6.83 -15.09 -11.83
N SER A 158 6.65 -14.41 -12.97
CA SER A 158 6.70 -12.94 -13.02
C SER A 158 5.53 -12.30 -12.26
N GLN A 159 4.39 -12.99 -12.20
CA GLN A 159 3.22 -12.62 -11.41
C GLN A 159 3.53 -12.68 -9.91
N ASN A 160 4.30 -13.69 -9.45
CA ASN A 160 4.76 -13.75 -8.06
C ASN A 160 5.57 -12.51 -7.66
N TYR A 161 6.46 -12.08 -8.55
CA TYR A 161 7.28 -10.90 -8.35
C TYR A 161 6.41 -9.65 -8.17
N PHE A 162 5.34 -9.50 -8.97
CA PHE A 162 4.37 -8.42 -8.81
C PHE A 162 3.69 -8.46 -7.43
N TYR A 163 3.18 -9.61 -7.00
CA TYR A 163 2.52 -9.74 -5.70
C TYR A 163 3.46 -9.40 -4.53
N LYS A 164 4.72 -9.86 -4.58
CA LYS A 164 5.72 -9.54 -3.56
C LYS A 164 6.00 -8.04 -3.47
N ARG A 165 6.17 -7.38 -4.62
CA ARG A 165 6.42 -5.93 -4.69
C ARG A 165 5.21 -5.12 -4.20
N LEU A 166 3.99 -5.54 -4.51
CA LEU A 166 2.77 -4.89 -4.01
C LEU A 166 2.59 -5.08 -2.50
N ALA A 167 2.85 -6.29 -1.98
CA ALA A 167 2.79 -6.56 -0.54
C ALA A 167 3.76 -5.66 0.24
N GLU A 168 5.03 -5.57 -0.20
CA GLU A 168 6.03 -4.67 0.39
C GLU A 168 5.58 -3.21 0.40
N HIS A 169 4.99 -2.74 -0.70
CA HIS A 169 4.44 -1.38 -0.78
C HIS A 169 3.33 -1.17 0.26
N VAL A 170 2.33 -2.06 0.28
CA VAL A 170 1.19 -1.97 1.20
C VAL A 170 1.64 -2.03 2.66
N ASP A 171 2.60 -2.87 3.00
CA ASP A 171 3.06 -3.03 4.37
C ASP A 171 3.81 -1.80 4.89
N ILE A 172 4.61 -1.13 4.05
CA ILE A 172 5.24 0.15 4.41
C ILE A 172 4.18 1.19 4.77
N PHE A 173 3.11 1.30 3.99
CA PHE A 173 2.02 2.26 4.25
C PHE A 173 1.23 1.90 5.51
N LYS A 174 1.04 0.61 5.83
CA LYS A 174 0.42 0.19 7.10
C LYS A 174 1.29 0.59 8.30
N ILE A 175 2.61 0.40 8.20
CA ILE A 175 3.54 0.78 9.26
C ILE A 175 3.50 2.31 9.45
N MET A 176 3.57 3.08 8.35
CA MET A 176 3.45 4.54 8.38
C MET A 176 2.15 5.00 9.02
N ALA A 177 1.01 4.37 8.68
CA ALA A 177 -0.29 4.70 9.26
C ALA A 177 -0.39 4.40 10.77
N SER A 178 0.51 3.57 11.31
CA SER A 178 0.59 3.21 12.72
C SER A 178 1.66 4.02 13.47
N ASP A 179 2.51 4.77 12.76
CA ASP A 179 3.57 5.59 13.34
C ASP A 179 3.07 7.01 13.61
N LYS A 180 2.62 7.22 14.86
CA LYS A 180 2.10 8.53 15.30
C LYS A 180 3.15 9.64 15.19
N LYS A 181 4.42 9.36 15.46
CA LYS A 181 5.48 10.38 15.41
C LYS A 181 5.72 10.83 13.98
N LEU A 182 5.80 9.88 13.04
CA LEU A 182 5.92 10.20 11.62
C LEU A 182 4.74 11.06 11.14
N ILE A 183 3.52 10.68 11.50
CA ILE A 183 2.31 11.44 11.14
C ILE A 183 2.39 12.86 11.71
N ASP A 184 2.70 13.01 13.00
CA ASP A 184 2.78 14.32 13.65
C ASP A 184 3.87 15.20 13.01
N ASP A 185 5.02 14.64 12.66
CA ASP A 185 6.12 15.37 12.02
C ASP A 185 5.74 15.82 10.59
N VAL A 186 5.10 14.95 9.79
CA VAL A 186 4.59 15.30 8.45
C VAL A 186 3.55 16.43 8.51
N MET A 187 2.61 16.38 9.46
CA MET A 187 1.59 17.42 9.57
C MET A 187 2.16 18.76 10.04
N LYS A 188 3.14 18.75 10.97
CA LYS A 188 3.85 19.98 11.38
C LYS A 188 4.61 20.62 10.21
N ILE A 189 5.20 19.83 9.32
CA ILE A 189 5.83 20.36 8.09
C ILE A 189 4.79 21.07 7.24
N GLY A 190 3.60 20.47 7.07
CA GLY A 190 2.48 21.10 6.36
C GLY A 190 2.03 22.42 6.99
N ASP A 191 1.89 22.47 8.32
CA ASP A 191 1.51 23.70 9.03
C ASP A 191 2.57 24.80 8.90
N ASN A 192 3.85 24.45 8.99
CA ASN A 192 4.96 25.37 8.77
C ASN A 192 4.98 25.91 7.34
N LEU A 193 4.72 25.06 6.33
CA LEU A 193 4.62 25.46 4.94
C LEU A 193 3.48 26.46 4.71
N ILE A 194 2.30 26.23 5.29
CA ILE A 194 1.18 27.19 5.22
C ILE A 194 1.62 28.55 5.78
N SER A 195 2.26 28.54 6.96
CA SER A 195 2.71 29.77 7.62
C SER A 195 3.76 30.52 6.79
N LEU A 196 4.81 29.84 6.33
CA LEU A 196 5.92 30.48 5.63
C LEU A 196 5.49 30.99 4.24
N LEU A 197 4.69 30.22 3.51
CA LEU A 197 4.22 30.62 2.17
C LEU A 197 3.25 31.81 2.27
N SER A 198 2.41 31.86 3.30
CA SER A 198 1.56 33.03 3.59
C SER A 198 2.38 34.30 3.86
N ASN A 199 3.57 34.14 4.45
CA ASN A 199 4.50 35.21 4.76
C ASN A 199 5.49 35.53 3.62
N LYS A 200 5.22 35.05 2.38
CA LYS A 200 6.07 35.25 1.19
C LYS A 200 7.51 34.73 1.36
N ASN A 201 7.68 33.70 2.19
CA ASN A 201 8.89 32.88 2.19
C ASN A 201 8.77 31.78 1.13
N GLN A 202 9.88 31.07 0.93
CA GLN A 202 10.05 30.10 -0.13
C GLN A 202 10.32 28.71 0.44
N VAL A 203 9.90 27.67 -0.30
CA VAL A 203 10.36 26.30 -0.07
C VAL A 203 11.30 25.86 -1.19
N PHE A 204 12.45 25.33 -0.82
CA PHE A 204 13.42 24.72 -1.72
C PHE A 204 13.37 23.19 -1.59
N LEU A 205 13.49 22.49 -2.71
CA LEU A 205 13.54 21.04 -2.75
C LEU A 205 14.80 20.56 -3.47
N CYS A 206 15.47 19.55 -2.91
CA CYS A 206 16.65 18.96 -3.55
C CYS A 206 16.75 17.46 -3.32
N GLY A 207 17.37 16.75 -4.27
CA GLY A 207 17.53 15.31 -4.23
C GLY A 207 18.28 14.79 -5.45
N ASN A 208 18.63 13.51 -5.46
CA ASN A 208 19.36 12.86 -6.56
C ASN A 208 18.53 11.75 -7.20
N GLY A 209 18.69 11.54 -8.51
CA GLY A 209 18.02 10.46 -9.25
C GLY A 209 16.49 10.58 -9.19
N GLY A 210 15.78 9.52 -8.80
CA GLY A 210 14.32 9.58 -8.59
C GLY A 210 13.91 10.68 -7.60
N SER A 211 14.72 10.93 -6.57
CA SER A 211 14.48 12.01 -5.60
C SER A 211 14.61 13.41 -6.23
N ALA A 212 15.36 13.56 -7.32
CA ALA A 212 15.42 14.80 -8.09
C ALA A 212 14.13 15.03 -8.89
N ALA A 213 13.52 13.94 -9.38
CA ALA A 213 12.21 13.96 -10.01
C ALA A 213 11.12 14.30 -8.98
N ASP A 214 11.15 13.71 -7.79
CA ASP A 214 10.23 14.06 -6.69
C ASP A 214 10.37 15.53 -6.29
N ALA A 215 11.60 16.05 -6.18
CA ALA A 215 11.83 17.46 -5.84
C ALA A 215 11.16 18.42 -6.84
N GLN A 216 11.34 18.22 -8.15
CA GLN A 216 10.70 19.06 -9.18
C GLN A 216 9.20 18.83 -9.30
N HIS A 217 8.73 17.60 -9.07
CA HIS A 217 7.32 17.27 -9.09
C HIS A 217 6.60 18.02 -7.97
N ILE A 218 7.06 17.85 -6.72
CA ILE A 218 6.46 18.51 -5.56
C ILE A 218 6.54 20.04 -5.69
N ALA A 219 7.68 20.59 -6.14
CA ALA A 219 7.79 22.04 -6.39
C ALA A 219 6.75 22.53 -7.40
N THR A 220 6.50 21.77 -8.46
CA THR A 220 5.52 22.10 -9.50
C THR A 220 4.10 22.14 -8.94
N GLU A 221 3.74 21.22 -8.04
CA GLU A 221 2.42 21.22 -7.40
C GLU A 221 2.17 22.47 -6.56
N PHE A 222 3.21 23.07 -5.98
CA PHE A 222 3.12 24.37 -5.29
C PHE A 222 3.00 25.54 -6.26
N ILE A 223 3.80 25.59 -7.33
CA ILE A 223 3.81 26.73 -8.27
C ILE A 223 2.53 26.77 -9.12
N SER A 224 2.13 25.62 -9.66
CA SER A 224 0.92 25.47 -10.47
C SER A 224 -0.28 25.38 -9.53
N LYS A 225 -0.88 24.19 -9.42
CA LYS A 225 -1.92 23.81 -8.47
C LYS A 225 -1.89 22.29 -8.30
N PHE A 226 -2.38 21.78 -7.18
CA PHE A 226 -2.57 20.35 -6.96
C PHE A 226 -3.99 19.94 -7.42
N TYR A 227 -5.03 20.35 -6.68
CA TYR A 227 -6.42 20.11 -7.07
C TYR A 227 -7.23 21.38 -7.32
N LYS A 228 -6.99 22.43 -6.54
CA LYS A 228 -7.86 23.63 -6.49
C LYS A 228 -7.21 24.82 -7.18
N GLU A 229 -8.03 25.64 -7.81
CA GLU A 229 -7.57 26.92 -8.34
C GLU A 229 -7.18 27.86 -7.19
N ARG A 230 -5.96 28.38 -7.22
CA ARG A 230 -5.41 29.29 -6.21
C ARG A 230 -4.22 30.07 -6.78
N GLN A 231 -3.75 31.08 -6.04
CA GLN A 231 -2.50 31.76 -6.37
C GLN A 231 -1.30 30.80 -6.32
N ALA A 232 -0.31 31.00 -7.19
CA ALA A 232 0.95 30.27 -7.19
C ALA A 232 1.69 30.41 -5.84
N LEU A 233 2.26 29.31 -5.35
CA LEU A 233 3.05 29.27 -4.13
C LEU A 233 4.54 29.23 -4.46
N ASN A 234 5.34 29.95 -3.67
CA ASN A 234 6.76 30.11 -3.95
C ASN A 234 7.55 28.85 -3.56
N ALA A 235 7.78 27.97 -4.54
CA ALA A 235 8.58 26.77 -4.40
C ALA A 235 9.64 26.70 -5.51
N GLU A 236 10.78 26.09 -5.23
CA GLU A 236 11.82 25.86 -6.24
C GLU A 236 12.52 24.51 -6.05
N ALA A 237 12.63 23.74 -7.13
CA ALA A 237 13.48 22.56 -7.16
C ALA A 237 14.87 22.91 -7.66
N LEU A 238 15.87 22.63 -6.82
CA LEU A 238 17.29 22.91 -7.08
C LEU A 238 17.94 21.91 -8.05
N THR A 239 17.14 21.10 -8.73
CA THR A 239 17.54 19.93 -9.53
C THR A 239 17.33 20.13 -11.03
N VAL A 240 16.80 21.27 -11.47
CA VAL A 240 16.30 21.46 -12.84
C VAL A 240 17.27 22.25 -13.73
N ASN A 241 17.91 23.31 -13.22
CA ASN A 241 18.81 24.14 -14.03
C ASN A 241 20.12 23.39 -14.29
N THR A 242 20.18 22.70 -15.43
CA THR A 242 21.30 21.85 -15.81
C THR A 242 22.61 22.64 -15.92
N SER A 243 22.57 23.86 -16.45
CA SER A 243 23.75 24.74 -16.53
C SER A 243 24.30 25.06 -15.15
N THR A 244 23.44 25.33 -14.16
CA THR A 244 23.88 25.55 -12.78
C THR A 244 24.45 24.28 -12.15
N LEU A 245 23.77 23.14 -12.34
CA LEU A 245 24.23 21.86 -11.79
C LEU A 245 25.60 21.45 -12.35
N THR A 246 25.79 21.56 -13.67
CA THR A 246 27.03 21.15 -14.34
C THR A 246 28.16 22.13 -14.07
N ALA A 247 27.91 23.45 -14.10
CA ALA A 247 28.94 24.45 -13.77
C ALA A 247 29.42 24.32 -12.33
N VAL A 248 28.51 24.26 -11.35
CA VAL A 248 28.90 24.12 -9.94
C VAL A 248 29.56 22.76 -9.66
N GLY A 249 29.06 21.70 -10.29
CA GLY A 249 29.62 20.36 -10.19
C GLY A 249 31.05 20.28 -10.72
N ASN A 250 31.32 20.94 -11.86
CA ASN A 250 32.63 21.00 -12.51
C ASN A 250 33.62 21.95 -11.79
N ASP A 251 33.17 23.17 -11.49
CA ASP A 251 34.05 24.25 -11.06
C ASP A 251 34.35 24.21 -9.55
N TYR A 252 33.49 23.57 -8.75
CA TYR A 252 33.63 23.48 -7.30
C TYR A 252 33.62 22.03 -6.80
N SER A 253 32.46 21.38 -6.87
CA SER A 253 32.25 20.00 -6.43
C SER A 253 30.78 19.64 -6.64
N TYR A 254 30.52 18.38 -7.01
CA TYR A 254 29.16 17.86 -7.02
C TYR A 254 28.47 17.95 -5.66
N ASN A 255 29.22 17.99 -4.55
CA ASN A 255 28.68 18.15 -3.19
C ASN A 255 28.07 19.55 -2.95
N ARG A 256 28.41 20.55 -3.77
CA ARG A 256 27.95 21.95 -3.56
C ARG A 256 26.83 22.38 -4.49
N ILE A 257 26.36 21.51 -5.38
CA ILE A 257 25.39 21.86 -6.44
C ILE A 257 24.10 22.47 -5.90
N PHE A 258 23.62 22.04 -4.73
CA PHE A 258 22.42 22.60 -4.10
C PHE A 258 22.76 23.82 -3.24
N VAL A 259 23.83 23.76 -2.43
CA VAL A 259 24.27 24.87 -1.57
C VAL A 259 24.51 26.14 -2.37
N ARG A 260 25.17 26.04 -3.54
CA ARG A 260 25.49 27.23 -4.34
C ARG A 260 24.24 27.97 -4.85
N GLN A 261 23.15 27.23 -5.06
CA GLN A 261 21.85 27.81 -5.42
C GLN A 261 21.17 28.44 -4.20
N LEU A 262 21.24 27.78 -3.04
CA LEU A 262 20.73 28.31 -1.77
C LEU A 262 21.45 29.60 -1.37
N GLU A 263 22.78 29.67 -1.49
CA GLU A 263 23.59 30.87 -1.25
C GLU A 263 23.09 32.10 -2.02
N ALA A 264 22.54 31.90 -3.21
CA ALA A 264 22.08 32.98 -4.07
C ALA A 264 20.62 33.40 -3.79
N LYS A 265 19.81 32.53 -3.16
CA LYS A 265 18.34 32.65 -3.19
C LYS A 265 17.67 32.54 -1.83
N ALA A 266 18.20 31.72 -0.93
CA ALA A 266 17.56 31.42 0.33
C ALA A 266 17.75 32.57 1.33
N LYS A 267 16.74 32.79 2.16
CA LYS A 267 16.75 33.73 3.28
C LYS A 267 16.20 33.08 4.54
N LYS A 268 16.55 33.65 5.70
CA LYS A 268 16.04 33.23 7.00
C LYS A 268 14.51 33.04 6.98
N GLY A 269 14.05 31.89 7.49
CA GLY A 269 12.64 31.53 7.54
C GLY A 269 12.07 30.88 6.27
N ASP A 270 12.88 30.72 5.21
CA ASP A 270 12.56 29.77 4.14
C ASP A 270 12.68 28.32 4.64
N MET A 271 12.16 27.37 3.86
CA MET A 271 12.27 25.94 4.15
C MET A 271 13.11 25.22 3.09
N LEU A 272 13.91 24.25 3.52
CA LEU A 272 14.62 23.33 2.64
C LEU A 272 14.18 21.89 2.91
N ILE A 273 13.65 21.22 1.89
CA ILE A 273 13.33 19.79 1.91
C ILE A 273 14.40 19.04 1.11
N GLY A 274 15.28 18.33 1.83
CA GLY A 274 16.26 17.42 1.27
C GLY A 274 15.71 16.01 1.14
N ILE A 275 15.90 15.37 -0.01
CA ILE A 275 15.39 14.02 -0.30
C ILE A 275 16.57 13.09 -0.63
N SER A 276 16.80 12.10 0.24
CA SER A 276 17.80 11.05 0.01
C SER A 276 17.35 9.74 0.68
N THR A 277 17.07 8.72 -0.12
CA THR A 277 16.62 7.41 0.40
C THR A 277 17.61 6.80 1.40
N SER A 278 18.91 7.01 1.21
CA SER A 278 19.96 6.49 2.11
C SER A 278 20.25 7.38 3.31
N GLY A 279 19.83 8.65 3.28
CA GLY A 279 20.28 9.66 4.23
C GLY A 279 21.76 10.03 4.16
N ARG A 280 22.48 9.65 3.09
CA ARG A 280 23.95 9.79 2.98
C ARG A 280 24.42 10.59 1.76
N SER A 281 23.50 11.11 0.96
CA SER A 281 23.85 11.92 -0.21
C SER A 281 24.59 13.20 0.23
N LYS A 282 25.89 13.26 -0.03
CA LYS A 282 26.74 14.38 0.43
C LYS A 282 26.21 15.75 0.03
N ASN A 283 25.77 15.92 -1.21
CA ASN A 283 25.19 17.18 -1.67
C ASN A 283 23.89 17.59 -0.95
N VAL A 284 23.06 16.63 -0.56
CA VAL A 284 21.85 16.88 0.25
C VAL A 284 22.25 17.22 1.69
N LEU A 285 23.19 16.49 2.28
CA LEU A 285 23.69 16.77 3.64
C LEU A 285 24.35 18.16 3.73
N GLU A 286 25.18 18.55 2.75
CA GLU A 286 25.75 19.90 2.68
C GLU A 286 24.66 20.97 2.57
N ALA A 287 23.60 20.72 1.80
CA ALA A 287 22.46 21.64 1.69
C ALA A 287 21.73 21.81 3.02
N LEU A 288 21.50 20.71 3.76
CA LEU A 288 20.86 20.76 5.08
C LEU A 288 21.73 21.45 6.12
N ARG A 289 23.05 21.20 6.13
CA ARG A 289 24.00 21.95 6.99
C ARG A 289 23.94 23.44 6.72
N TYR A 290 23.95 23.83 5.44
CA TYR A 290 23.82 25.22 5.03
C TYR A 290 22.49 25.80 5.49
N GLY A 291 21.37 25.10 5.25
CA GLY A 291 20.05 25.53 5.67
C GLY A 291 19.95 25.75 7.17
N LYS A 292 20.47 24.83 7.98
CA LYS A 292 20.50 24.97 9.44
C LYS A 292 21.28 26.20 9.88
N LYS A 293 22.44 26.44 9.28
CA LYS A 293 23.30 27.59 9.57
C LYS A 293 22.62 28.92 9.23
N GLU A 294 21.91 28.99 8.12
CA GLU A 294 21.23 30.21 7.65
C GLU A 294 19.79 30.35 8.17
N GLU A 295 19.43 29.59 9.22
CA GLU A 295 18.13 29.63 9.88
C GLU A 295 16.95 29.34 8.92
N LEU A 296 17.16 28.40 8.00
CA LEU A 296 16.08 27.76 7.25
C LEU A 296 15.44 26.66 8.10
N ILE A 297 14.16 26.40 7.88
CA ILE A 297 13.53 25.18 8.40
C ILE A 297 14.01 24.01 7.55
N THR A 298 14.74 23.06 8.14
CA THR A 298 15.34 21.94 7.40
C THR A 298 14.57 20.64 7.60
N VAL A 299 14.19 20.01 6.49
CA VAL A 299 13.44 18.76 6.44
C VAL A 299 14.23 17.72 5.67
N MET A 300 14.36 16.51 6.22
CA MET A 300 14.98 15.38 5.54
C MET A 300 13.96 14.27 5.30
N LEU A 301 13.80 13.87 4.03
CA LEU A 301 13.07 12.65 3.64
C LEU A 301 14.08 11.53 3.36
N MET A 302 14.02 10.44 4.13
CA MET A 302 14.94 9.30 3.98
C MET A 302 14.27 7.95 4.27
N GLY A 303 14.99 6.85 4.02
CA GLY A 303 14.60 5.52 4.47
C GLY A 303 15.07 5.23 5.90
N ASP A 304 14.83 4.00 6.35
CA ASP A 304 15.16 3.52 7.69
C ASP A 304 16.67 3.19 7.82
N TYR A 305 17.49 4.24 7.72
CA TYR A 305 18.92 4.17 7.94
C TYR A 305 19.31 5.01 9.16
N TYR A 306 20.30 4.53 9.90
CA TYR A 306 20.95 5.34 10.92
C TYR A 306 21.92 6.33 10.26
N ASN A 307 21.72 7.61 10.57
CA ASN A 307 22.69 8.66 10.34
C ASN A 307 22.51 9.72 11.43
N GLU A 308 23.44 9.77 12.38
CA GLU A 308 23.39 10.69 13.51
C GLU A 308 23.44 12.16 13.06
N GLU A 309 24.19 12.45 12.00
CA GLU A 309 24.37 13.80 11.49
C GLU A 309 23.04 14.45 11.09
N VAL A 310 22.14 13.65 10.48
CA VAL A 310 20.85 14.12 9.98
C VAL A 310 19.99 14.69 11.10
N GLU A 311 20.03 14.08 12.29
CA GLU A 311 19.26 14.52 13.46
C GLU A 311 19.72 15.90 13.98
N TYR A 312 20.98 16.28 13.74
CA TYR A 312 21.51 17.60 14.16
C TYR A 312 21.28 18.70 13.13
N ILE A 313 21.28 18.34 11.83
CA ILE A 313 21.21 19.30 10.72
C ILE A 313 19.78 19.47 10.17
N SER A 314 18.82 18.67 10.64
CA SER A 314 17.42 18.70 10.22
C SER A 314 16.50 19.01 11.39
N ASP A 315 15.57 19.94 11.23
CA ASP A 315 14.50 20.16 12.21
C ASP A 315 13.45 19.03 12.18
N TYR A 316 13.23 18.44 11.01
CA TYR A 316 12.36 17.29 10.82
C TYR A 316 13.04 16.17 10.02
N VAL A 317 12.90 14.93 10.46
CA VAL A 317 13.42 13.75 9.77
C VAL A 317 12.29 12.75 9.54
N ILE A 318 11.82 12.64 8.30
CA ILE A 318 10.79 11.68 7.89
C ILE A 318 11.48 10.41 7.41
N LYS A 319 11.55 9.41 8.29
CA LYS A 319 12.12 8.08 8.01
C LYS A 319 11.03 7.13 7.54
N ILE A 320 11.04 6.79 6.26
CA ILE A 320 10.18 5.73 5.72
C ILE A 320 10.67 4.37 6.25
N PRO A 321 9.79 3.50 6.76
CA PRO A 321 10.16 2.21 7.39
C PRO A 321 10.59 1.16 6.35
N SER A 322 11.62 1.47 5.56
CA SER A 322 12.17 0.62 4.53
C SER A 322 13.61 0.99 4.21
N LYS A 323 14.37 0.00 3.77
CA LYS A 323 15.73 0.15 3.21
C LYS A 323 15.76 -0.09 1.69
N ILE A 324 14.59 -0.24 1.06
CA ILE A 324 14.47 -0.55 -0.37
C ILE A 324 14.20 0.76 -1.11
N THR A 325 15.19 1.28 -1.85
CA THR A 325 15.14 2.59 -2.52
C THR A 325 13.84 2.87 -3.29
N PRO A 326 13.36 1.99 -4.21
CA PRO A 326 12.09 2.23 -4.90
C PRO A 326 10.87 2.34 -3.97
N ARG A 327 10.83 1.55 -2.90
CA ARG A 327 9.73 1.60 -1.92
C ARG A 327 9.77 2.87 -1.07
N ILE A 328 10.99 3.33 -0.74
CA ILE A 328 11.18 4.61 -0.06
C ILE A 328 10.68 5.76 -0.94
N GLN A 329 10.99 5.73 -2.24
CA GLN A 329 10.54 6.75 -3.19
C GLN A 329 9.02 6.80 -3.35
N GLU A 330 8.35 5.64 -3.43
CA GLU A 330 6.88 5.57 -3.46
C GLU A 330 6.23 6.24 -2.23
N ALA A 331 6.84 6.07 -1.06
CA ALA A 331 6.37 6.74 0.15
C ALA A 331 6.73 8.23 0.19
N HIS A 332 7.89 8.62 -0.34
CA HIS A 332 8.29 10.04 -0.46
C HIS A 332 7.31 10.83 -1.33
N ILE A 333 6.93 10.31 -2.50
CA ILE A 333 5.95 11.01 -3.34
C ILE A 333 4.56 11.06 -2.71
N PHE A 334 4.15 10.01 -1.98
CA PHE A 334 2.91 10.06 -1.19
C PHE A 334 2.95 11.18 -0.14
N VAL A 335 4.03 11.29 0.64
CA VAL A 335 4.21 12.37 1.62
C VAL A 335 4.20 13.73 0.93
N GLY A 336 4.86 13.86 -0.22
CA GLY A 336 4.86 15.07 -1.04
C GLY A 336 3.46 15.50 -1.47
N HIS A 337 2.68 14.57 -2.05
CA HIS A 337 1.29 14.82 -2.44
C HIS A 337 0.40 15.17 -1.25
N LEU A 338 0.51 14.45 -0.13
CA LEU A 338 -0.25 14.71 1.09
C LEU A 338 0.01 16.14 1.60
N ILE A 339 1.27 16.55 1.66
CA ILE A 339 1.65 17.90 2.10
C ILE A 339 1.12 18.95 1.11
N ALA A 340 1.29 18.74 -0.20
CA ALA A 340 0.79 19.67 -1.21
C ALA A 340 -0.72 19.88 -1.11
N GLU A 341 -1.49 18.78 -0.98
CA GLU A 341 -2.94 18.83 -0.79
C GLU A 341 -3.34 19.57 0.50
N TYR A 342 -2.67 19.24 1.61
CA TYR A 342 -2.95 19.85 2.90
C TYR A 342 -2.65 21.36 2.91
N VAL A 343 -1.50 21.77 2.36
CA VAL A 343 -1.11 23.17 2.24
C VAL A 343 -2.07 23.93 1.34
N GLU A 344 -2.45 23.37 0.18
CA GLU A 344 -3.43 23.97 -0.71
C GLU A 344 -4.77 24.22 0.00
N CYS A 345 -5.25 23.23 0.77
CA CYS A 345 -6.46 23.38 1.57
C CYS A 345 -6.31 24.39 2.71
N GLY A 346 -5.14 24.46 3.34
CA GLY A 346 -4.87 25.37 4.45
C GLY A 346 -4.78 26.84 4.02
N ILE A 347 -4.19 27.12 2.86
CA ILE A 347 -4.06 28.47 2.32
C ILE A 347 -5.41 29.02 1.87
N LEU A 348 -6.28 28.19 1.26
CA LEU A 348 -7.61 28.62 0.82
C LEU A 348 -8.62 28.89 1.95
N LYS A 349 -8.35 28.42 3.18
CA LYS A 349 -9.20 28.66 4.36
C LYS A 349 -8.89 29.99 5.07
N ARG A 350 -7.78 30.63 4.72
CA ARG A 350 -7.37 31.95 5.23
C ARG A 350 -7.76 33.01 4.24
#